data_AF-A0A434RTQ3-F1
#
_entry.id   AF-A0A434RTQ3-F1
#
_cell.length_a   1.000
_cell.length_b   1.000
_cell.length_c   1.000
_cell.angle_alpha   90.00
_cell.angle_beta   90.00
_cell.angle_gamma   90.00
#
_symmetry.space_group_name_H-M   'P 1'
#
loop_
_entity.id
_entity.type
_entity.pdbx_description
1 polymer ?
#
loop_
_entity_poly.entity_id
_entity_poly.type
_entity_poly.pdbx_seq_one_letter_code
_entity_poly.pdbx_strand_id
1 'polypeptide(L)'
;MGRRILLAVLGLVVILLSGFYLGPRVAVDTTIRFDPSAIGDDPQAYLAREEAAVPNIRDGLDKEIIWANPLVHAKTKLAIVYIHGFSASKGEIRPLPDDVAGEIEANLFYTRLTGHGQDGAAIAEGSVNAWINDYEEALAIGRAIGEKVIV
;
A
#
# COMPACT_ATOMS: atom_id res chain seq x y z
N MET A 1 45.18 -32.14 14.01
CA MET A 1 44.72 -30.97 13.24
C MET A 1 43.19 -30.85 13.18
N GLY A 2 42.46 -31.91 12.76
CA GLY A 2 41.01 -31.86 12.52
C GLY A 2 40.12 -31.42 13.69
N ARG A 3 40.37 -31.87 14.93
CA ARG A 3 39.55 -31.47 16.10
C ARG A 3 39.57 -29.96 16.37
N ARG A 4 40.71 -29.29 16.16
CA ARG A 4 40.84 -27.84 16.38
C ARG A 4 40.10 -27.05 15.30
N ILE A 5 40.15 -27.52 14.05
CA ILE A 5 39.42 -26.92 12.93
C ILE A 5 37.91 -27.09 13.14
N LEU A 6 37.44 -28.27 13.53
CA LEU A 6 36.03 -28.52 13.82
C LEU A 6 35.48 -27.60 14.93
N LEU A 7 36.23 -27.44 16.03
CA LEU A 7 35.84 -26.55 17.13
C LEU A 7 35.83 -25.08 16.70
N ALA A 8 36.79 -24.65 15.87
CA ALA A 8 36.83 -23.28 15.34
C ALA A 8 35.63 -22.99 14.43
N VAL A 9 35.28 -23.93 13.54
CA VAL A 9 34.09 -23.81 12.66
C VAL A 9 32.81 -23.78 13.50
N LEU A 10 32.68 -24.67 14.49
CA LEU A 10 31.51 -24.68 15.38
C LEU A 10 31.39 -23.37 16.17
N GLY A 11 32.51 -22.84 16.69
CA GLY A 11 32.53 -21.54 17.36
C GLY A 11 32.09 -20.41 16.45
N LEU A 12 32.57 -20.37 15.19
CA LEU A 12 32.14 -19.39 14.20
C LEU A 12 30.64 -19.49 13.91
N VAL A 13 30.12 -20.71 13.72
CA VAL A 13 28.67 -20.94 13.50
C VAL A 13 27.86 -20.44 14.68
N VAL A 14 28.26 -20.75 15.91
CA VAL A 14 27.57 -20.27 17.12
C VAL A 14 27.58 -18.74 17.20
N ILE A 15 28.70 -18.09 16.88
CA ILE A 15 28.79 -16.62 16.86
C ILE A 15 27.87 -16.03 15.79
N LEU A 16 27.87 -16.58 14.57
CA LEU A 16 27.00 -16.11 13.49
C LEU A 16 25.51 -16.29 13.81
N LEU A 17 25.13 -17.45 14.35
CA LEU A 17 23.76 -17.70 14.78
C LEU A 17 23.37 -16.76 15.94
N SER A 18 24.24 -16.57 16.92
CA SER A 18 23.98 -15.65 18.03
C SER A 18 23.79 -14.22 17.54
N GLY A 19 24.65 -13.75 16.61
CA GLY A 19 24.51 -12.44 15.98
C GLY A 19 23.23 -12.30 15.17
N PHE A 20 22.81 -13.37 14.47
CA PHE A 20 21.55 -13.39 13.74
C PHE A 20 20.32 -13.35 14.66
N TYR A 21 20.32 -14.13 15.75
CA TYR A 21 19.16 -14.24 16.65
C TYR A 21 19.06 -13.07 17.63
N LEU A 22 20.18 -12.55 18.12
CA LEU A 22 20.26 -11.48 19.11
C LEU A 22 20.54 -10.10 18.50
N GLY A 23 20.77 -10.05 17.19
CA GLY A 23 21.00 -8.80 16.48
C GLY A 23 19.80 -7.84 16.60
N PRO A 24 20.05 -6.53 16.48
CA PRO A 24 18.99 -5.53 16.57
C PRO A 24 17.93 -5.78 15.49
N ARG A 25 16.66 -5.72 15.87
CA ARG A 25 15.53 -5.68 14.95
C ARG A 25 14.92 -4.30 14.96
N VAL A 26 14.54 -3.80 13.80
CA VAL A 26 13.74 -2.60 13.69
C VAL A 26 12.37 -2.93 14.27
N ALA A 27 11.98 -2.24 15.35
CA ALA A 27 10.62 -2.33 15.85
C ALA A 27 9.69 -1.69 14.82
N VAL A 28 8.70 -2.46 14.36
CA VAL A 28 7.70 -2.00 13.39
C VAL A 28 6.38 -1.85 14.12
N ASP A 29 5.81 -0.65 14.11
CA ASP A 29 4.45 -0.42 14.59
C ASP A 29 3.45 -0.79 13.49
N THR A 30 2.74 -1.91 13.69
CA THR A 30 1.72 -2.40 12.76
C THR A 30 0.30 -2.09 13.22
N THR A 31 0.13 -1.13 14.14
CA THR A 31 -1.19 -0.76 14.66
C THR A 31 -2.04 -0.11 13.57
N ILE A 32 -3.19 -0.71 13.29
CA ILE A 32 -4.22 -0.16 12.40
C ILE A 32 -5.05 0.85 13.21
N ARG A 33 -5.11 2.09 12.71
CA ARG A 33 -5.84 3.22 13.27
C ARG A 33 -6.94 3.74 12.35
N PHE A 34 -6.89 3.39 11.06
CA PHE A 34 -7.91 3.75 10.09
C PHE A 34 -9.28 3.19 10.50
N ASP A 35 -10.31 4.06 10.52
CA ASP A 35 -11.70 3.67 10.76
C ASP A 35 -12.46 3.66 9.42
N PRO A 36 -12.88 2.48 8.92
CA PRO A 36 -13.65 2.37 7.68
C PRO A 36 -14.96 3.15 7.66
N SER A 37 -15.54 3.47 8.82
CA SER A 37 -16.77 4.26 8.89
C SER A 37 -16.58 5.70 8.39
N ALA A 38 -15.35 6.21 8.37
CA ALA A 38 -15.01 7.54 7.88
C ALA A 38 -15.27 7.73 6.37
N ILE A 39 -15.33 6.63 5.60
CA ILE A 39 -15.61 6.65 4.15
C ILE A 39 -17.07 7.06 3.89
N GLY A 40 -18.00 6.60 4.75
CA GLY A 40 -19.43 6.79 4.55
C GLY A 40 -19.96 6.08 3.29
N ASP A 41 -21.07 6.60 2.75
CA ASP A 41 -21.79 5.98 1.62
C ASP A 41 -21.26 6.41 0.24
N ASP A 42 -20.39 7.43 0.18
CA ASP A 42 -19.81 7.95 -1.06
C ASP A 42 -18.26 7.96 -0.98
N PRO A 43 -17.61 6.88 -1.43
CA PRO A 43 -16.16 6.78 -1.44
C PRO A 43 -15.46 7.85 -2.28
N GLN A 44 -16.12 8.36 -3.32
CA GLN A 44 -15.53 9.36 -4.20
C GLN A 44 -15.56 10.74 -3.54
N ALA A 45 -16.66 11.10 -2.86
CA ALA A 45 -16.72 12.32 -2.05
C ALA A 45 -15.75 12.27 -0.85
N TYR A 46 -15.60 11.10 -0.23
CA TYR A 46 -14.57 10.86 0.79
C TYR A 46 -13.17 11.20 0.25
N LEU A 47 -12.76 10.57 -0.86
CA LEU A 47 -11.44 10.78 -1.46
C LEU A 47 -11.20 12.23 -1.85
N ALA A 48 -12.18 12.89 -2.48
CA ALA A 48 -12.05 14.28 -2.88
C ALA A 48 -11.77 15.21 -1.68
N ARG A 49 -12.39 14.93 -0.53
CA ARG A 49 -12.16 15.68 0.71
C ARG A 49 -10.77 15.40 1.31
N GLU A 50 -10.37 14.14 1.39
CA GLU A 50 -9.07 13.76 1.96
C GLU A 50 -7.91 14.24 1.08
N GLU A 51 -7.97 14.06 -0.23
CA GLU A 51 -6.91 14.49 -1.16
C GLU A 51 -6.76 16.02 -1.18
N ALA A 52 -7.85 16.78 -1.02
CA ALA A 52 -7.79 18.24 -0.93
C ALA A 52 -7.00 18.76 0.29
N ALA A 53 -6.84 17.94 1.33
CA ALA A 53 -6.05 18.29 2.51
C ALA A 53 -4.56 17.96 2.36
N VAL A 54 -4.16 17.25 1.31
CA VAL A 54 -2.77 16.85 1.09
C VAL A 54 -2.07 17.90 0.22
N PRO A 55 -1.01 18.55 0.72
CA PRO A 55 -0.30 19.56 -0.05
C PRO A 55 0.53 18.92 -1.16
N ASN A 56 0.88 19.72 -2.17
CA ASN A 56 1.93 19.41 -3.16
C ASN A 56 1.79 18.05 -3.88
N ILE A 57 0.59 17.49 -4.01
CA ILE A 57 0.34 16.35 -4.90
C ILE A 57 0.73 16.79 -6.32
N ARG A 58 1.53 15.97 -7.00
CA ARG A 58 1.88 16.21 -8.41
C ARG A 58 0.68 15.89 -9.30
N ASP A 59 0.52 16.68 -10.36
CA ASP A 59 -0.57 16.55 -11.32
C ASP A 59 -0.86 15.10 -11.72
N GLY A 60 -2.10 14.68 -11.48
CA GLY A 60 -2.60 13.36 -11.87
C GLY A 60 -2.10 12.22 -10.99
N LEU A 61 -1.49 12.47 -9.83
CA LEU A 61 -1.07 11.44 -8.87
C LEU A 61 -2.02 11.27 -7.68
N ASP A 62 -3.14 11.98 -7.66
CA ASP A 62 -4.20 11.78 -6.66
C ASP A 62 -4.67 10.33 -6.60
N LYS A 63 -5.11 9.92 -5.41
CA LYS A 63 -5.89 8.69 -5.23
C LYS A 63 -7.11 8.76 -6.16
N GLU A 64 -7.43 7.64 -6.80
CA GLU A 64 -8.42 7.65 -7.88
C GLU A 64 -9.25 6.36 -7.89
N ILE A 65 -10.57 6.50 -7.98
CA ILE A 65 -11.48 5.38 -8.30
C ILE A 65 -11.81 5.46 -9.78
N ILE A 66 -11.55 4.36 -10.49
CA ILE A 66 -12.02 4.12 -11.86
C ILE A 66 -13.23 3.19 -11.78
N TRP A 67 -14.39 3.72 -12.15
CA TRP A 67 -15.64 2.95 -12.18
C TRP A 67 -15.75 2.16 -13.47
N ALA A 68 -16.08 0.87 -13.38
CA ALA A 68 -16.39 0.03 -14.54
C ALA A 68 -17.57 0.62 -15.35
N ASN A 69 -18.54 1.24 -14.66
CA ASN A 69 -19.58 2.03 -15.28
C ASN A 69 -19.59 3.48 -14.71
N PRO A 70 -19.00 4.45 -15.43
CA PRO A 70 -18.87 5.83 -14.97
C PRO A 70 -20.21 6.61 -14.94
N LEU A 71 -21.32 6.04 -15.39
CA LEU A 71 -22.63 6.68 -15.30
C LEU A 71 -23.40 6.29 -14.03
N VAL A 72 -23.06 5.15 -13.43
CA VAL A 72 -23.81 4.58 -12.30
C VAL A 72 -23.01 4.65 -11.01
N HIS A 73 -21.68 4.56 -11.08
CA HIS A 73 -20.79 4.49 -9.91
C HIS A 73 -21.22 3.39 -8.93
N ALA A 74 -21.71 2.27 -9.46
CA ALA A 74 -22.18 1.15 -8.66
C ALA A 74 -21.04 0.24 -8.22
N LYS A 75 -21.23 -0.38 -7.06
CA LYS A 75 -20.43 -1.50 -6.58
C LYS A 75 -20.45 -2.66 -7.58
N THR A 76 -19.29 -3.25 -7.87
CA THR A 76 -19.13 -4.39 -8.78
C THR A 76 -18.85 -5.69 -8.00
N LYS A 77 -18.83 -6.84 -8.67
CA LYS A 77 -18.50 -8.13 -8.02
C LYS A 77 -17.04 -8.18 -7.53
N LEU A 78 -16.14 -7.53 -8.26
CA LEU A 78 -14.71 -7.47 -7.97
C LEU A 78 -14.29 -6.01 -7.95
N ALA A 79 -13.48 -5.64 -6.96
CA ALA A 79 -12.70 -4.41 -6.98
C ALA A 79 -11.22 -4.76 -7.01
N ILE A 80 -10.47 -4.10 -7.88
CA ILE A 80 -9.01 -4.14 -7.89
C ILE A 80 -8.51 -2.95 -7.06
N VAL A 81 -7.57 -3.19 -6.16
CA VAL A 81 -6.87 -2.16 -5.40
C VAL A 81 -5.40 -2.21 -5.80
N TYR A 82 -4.95 -1.23 -6.58
CA TYR A 82 -3.55 -1.13 -6.97
C TYR A 82 -2.75 -0.35 -5.93
N ILE A 83 -1.64 -0.94 -5.50
CA ILE A 83 -0.70 -0.36 -4.54
C ILE A 83 0.69 -0.36 -5.16
N HIS A 84 1.27 0.82 -5.30
CA HIS A 84 2.57 1.03 -5.94
C HIS A 84 3.75 0.68 -5.01
N GLY A 85 4.94 0.54 -5.60
CA GLY A 85 6.19 0.33 -4.87
C GLY A 85 6.77 1.57 -4.19
N PHE A 86 7.88 1.39 -3.46
CA PHE A 86 8.58 2.49 -2.79
C PHE A 86 9.09 3.54 -3.80
N SER A 87 8.90 4.82 -3.48
CA SER A 87 9.19 5.99 -4.34
C SER A 87 8.37 6.06 -5.64
N ALA A 88 7.46 5.12 -5.90
CA ALA A 88 6.67 5.07 -7.12
C ALA A 88 5.33 5.83 -6.98
N SER A 89 4.44 5.64 -7.96
CA SER A 89 3.06 6.14 -7.98
C SER A 89 2.20 5.22 -8.85
N LYS A 90 0.92 5.53 -9.05
CA LYS A 90 0.04 4.76 -9.95
C LYS A 90 0.58 4.61 -11.37
N GLY A 91 1.45 5.52 -11.83
CA GLY A 91 2.07 5.43 -13.16
C GLY A 91 3.10 4.31 -13.34
N GLU A 92 3.49 3.60 -12.28
CA GLU A 92 4.54 2.58 -12.31
C GLU A 92 4.29 1.45 -13.32
N ILE A 93 3.03 0.98 -13.39
CA ILE A 93 2.65 -0.10 -14.31
C ILE A 93 1.43 0.23 -15.18
N ARG A 94 0.93 1.47 -15.17
CA ARG A 94 -0.17 1.85 -16.06
C ARG A 94 0.25 1.65 -17.53
N PRO A 95 -0.65 1.13 -18.39
CA PRO A 95 -2.09 0.91 -18.15
C PRO A 95 -2.48 -0.49 -17.63
N LEU A 96 -1.55 -1.33 -17.14
CA LEU A 96 -1.86 -2.73 -16.81
C LEU A 96 -3.07 -2.92 -15.86
N PRO A 97 -3.20 -2.20 -14.72
CA PRO A 97 -4.36 -2.40 -13.86
C PRO A 97 -5.67 -1.89 -14.50
N ASP A 98 -5.59 -0.89 -15.38
CA ASP A 98 -6.75 -0.41 -16.16
C ASP A 98 -7.24 -1.51 -17.11
N ASP A 99 -6.31 -2.12 -17.85
CA ASP A 99 -6.63 -3.20 -18.79
C ASP A 99 -7.23 -4.40 -18.06
N VAL A 100 -6.63 -4.83 -16.94
CA VAL A 100 -7.15 -5.96 -16.14
C VAL A 100 -8.53 -5.65 -15.57
N ALA A 101 -8.74 -4.43 -15.04
CA ALA A 101 -10.04 -4.02 -14.51
C ALA A 101 -11.11 -4.00 -15.60
N GLY A 102 -10.77 -3.49 -16.80
CA GLY A 102 -11.66 -3.46 -17.96
C GLY A 102 -12.07 -4.86 -18.42
N GLU A 103 -11.13 -5.80 -18.53
CA GLU A 103 -11.38 -7.17 -18.99
C GLU A 103 -12.27 -7.98 -18.03
N ILE A 104 -12.23 -7.69 -16.72
CA ILE A 104 -13.05 -8.41 -15.72
C ILE A 104 -14.24 -7.58 -15.22
N GLU A 105 -14.52 -6.43 -15.84
CA GLU A 105 -15.58 -5.48 -15.47
C GLU A 105 -15.55 -5.09 -13.98
N ALA A 106 -14.35 -4.90 -13.43
CA ALA A 106 -14.13 -4.53 -12.04
C ALA A 106 -14.00 -3.01 -11.87
N ASN A 107 -14.46 -2.51 -10.73
CA ASN A 107 -14.02 -1.19 -10.29
C ASN A 107 -12.54 -1.26 -9.87
N LEU A 108 -11.81 -0.17 -10.05
CA LEU A 108 -10.39 -0.10 -9.73
C LEU A 108 -10.14 1.10 -8.81
N PHE A 109 -9.34 0.88 -7.78
CA PHE A 109 -8.85 1.94 -6.90
C PHE A 109 -7.34 2.02 -6.96
N TYR A 110 -6.84 3.21 -7.29
CA TYR A 110 -5.43 3.57 -7.20
C TYR A 110 -5.19 4.31 -5.88
N THR A 111 -4.47 3.68 -4.95
CA THR A 111 -4.03 4.38 -3.74
C THR A 111 -2.73 5.17 -3.98
N ARG A 112 -2.43 6.07 -3.04
CA ARG A 112 -1.16 6.79 -2.93
C ARG A 112 -0.68 6.68 -1.49
N LEU A 113 0.47 6.02 -1.30
CA LEU A 113 1.04 5.85 0.02
C LEU A 113 1.57 7.18 0.56
N THR A 114 1.51 7.36 1.88
CA THR A 114 2.01 8.53 2.59
C THR A 114 3.44 8.85 2.16
N GLY A 115 3.67 10.13 1.85
CA GLY A 115 4.93 10.66 1.33
C GLY A 115 5.20 10.44 -0.17
N HIS A 116 4.36 9.67 -0.88
CA HIS A 116 4.50 9.43 -2.32
C HIS A 116 3.64 10.38 -3.15
N GLY A 117 3.97 10.52 -4.43
CA GLY A 117 3.25 11.36 -5.39
C GLY A 117 3.29 12.86 -5.12
N GLN A 118 4.14 13.31 -4.18
CA GLN A 118 4.31 14.70 -3.76
C GLN A 118 5.72 15.23 -4.08
N ASP A 119 6.11 16.38 -3.52
CA ASP A 119 7.48 16.88 -3.60
C ASP A 119 8.52 15.92 -2.97
N GLY A 120 9.81 16.21 -3.18
CA GLY A 120 10.89 15.34 -2.71
C GLY A 120 11.05 15.27 -1.18
N ALA A 121 10.52 16.24 -0.43
CA ALA A 121 10.62 16.26 1.03
C ALA A 121 9.56 15.36 1.66
N ALA A 122 8.38 15.25 1.06
CA ALA A 122 7.26 14.45 1.55
C ALA A 122 7.59 12.97 1.79
N ILE A 123 8.51 12.37 1.02
CA ILE A 123 8.89 10.96 1.18
C ILE A 123 9.46 10.66 2.58
N ALA A 124 10.04 11.67 3.25
CA ALA A 124 10.55 11.55 4.60
C ALA A 124 9.45 11.40 5.67
N GLU A 125 8.20 11.72 5.34
CA GLU A 125 7.03 11.51 6.20
C GLU A 125 6.53 10.06 6.15
N GLY A 126 6.94 9.29 5.14
CA GLY A 126 6.61 7.89 5.00
C GLY A 126 7.16 7.05 6.15
N SER A 127 6.32 6.16 6.68
CA SER A 127 6.73 5.17 7.69
C SER A 127 5.94 3.88 7.49
N VAL A 128 6.47 2.76 7.99
CA VAL A 128 5.77 1.47 7.88
C VAL A 128 4.37 1.54 8.50
N ASN A 129 4.22 2.26 9.61
CA ASN A 129 2.91 2.43 10.22
C ASN A 129 1.95 3.28 9.38
N ALA A 130 2.44 4.37 8.79
CA ALA A 130 1.63 5.19 7.88
C ALA A 130 1.16 4.36 6.68
N TRP A 131 2.06 3.60 6.04
CA TRP A 131 1.72 2.77 4.89
C TRP A 131 0.78 1.61 5.23
N ILE A 132 0.85 1.05 6.44
CA ILE A 132 -0.15 0.07 6.91
C ILE A 132 -1.53 0.71 7.00
N ASN A 133 -1.63 1.96 7.46
CA ASN A 133 -2.91 2.66 7.52
C ASN A 133 -3.42 3.07 6.14
N ASP A 134 -2.55 3.49 5.23
CA ASP A 134 -2.90 3.74 3.82
C ASP A 134 -3.39 2.45 3.13
N TYR A 135 -2.79 1.31 3.44
CA TYR A 135 -3.20 -0.01 2.94
C TYR A 135 -4.59 -0.38 3.45
N GLU A 136 -4.88 -0.14 4.73
CA GLU A 136 -6.21 -0.39 5.31
C GLU A 136 -7.30 0.52 4.76
N GLU A 137 -6.99 1.81 4.52
CA GLU A 137 -7.87 2.72 3.78
C GLU A 137 -8.15 2.17 2.37
N ALA A 138 -7.11 1.74 1.67
CA ALA A 138 -7.24 1.20 0.32
C ALA A 138 -8.11 -0.06 0.26
N LEU A 139 -7.93 -0.98 1.22
CA LEU A 139 -8.80 -2.16 1.33
C LEU A 139 -10.25 -1.78 1.68
N ALA A 140 -10.45 -0.78 2.54
CA ALA A 140 -11.79 -0.31 2.91
C ALA A 140 -12.51 0.32 1.71
N ILE A 141 -11.83 1.14 0.91
CA ILE A 141 -12.35 1.66 -0.36
C ILE A 141 -12.64 0.52 -1.33
N GLY A 142 -11.72 -0.44 -1.48
CA GLY A 142 -11.94 -1.63 -2.30
C GLY A 142 -13.22 -2.38 -1.91
N ARG A 143 -13.46 -2.56 -0.60
CA ARG A 143 -14.69 -3.18 -0.07
C ARG A 143 -15.94 -2.31 -0.28
N ALA A 144 -15.80 -1.00 -0.36
CA ALA A 144 -16.91 -0.10 -0.66
C ALA A 144 -17.32 -0.20 -2.14
N ILE A 145 -16.34 -0.31 -3.06
CA ILE A 145 -16.58 -0.33 -4.51
C ILE A 145 -16.68 -1.73 -5.12
N GLY A 146 -16.38 -2.81 -4.37
CA GLY A 146 -16.53 -4.19 -4.84
C GLY A 146 -16.94 -5.19 -3.76
N GLU A 147 -17.62 -6.27 -4.15
CA GLU A 147 -18.01 -7.36 -3.23
C GLU A 147 -16.81 -8.18 -2.75
N LYS A 148 -15.80 -8.36 -3.62
CA LYS A 148 -14.51 -8.97 -3.28
C LYS A 148 -13.37 -8.09 -3.76
N VAL A 149 -12.29 -8.04 -2.98
CA VAL A 149 -11.12 -7.23 -3.27
C VAL A 149 -9.99 -8.10 -3.80
N ILE A 150 -9.34 -7.65 -4.86
CA ILE A 150 -8.08 -8.17 -5.42
C ILE A 150 -7.03 -7.08 -5.24
N VAL A 151 -5.84 -7.46 -4.74
CA VAL A 151 -4.68 -6.58 -4.61
C VAL A 151 -3.56 -7.13 -5.48
#